data_AF-A0A8C7XR50-F1
#
_entry.id   AF-A0A8C7XR50-F1
#
_cell.length_a   1.000
_cell.length_b   1.000
_cell.length_c   1.000
_cell.angle_alpha   90.00
_cell.angle_beta   90.00
_cell.angle_gamma   90.00
#
_symmetry.space_group_name_H-M   'P 1'
#
loop_
_entity.id
_entity.type
_entity.pdbx_description
1 polymer ?
#
loop_
_entity_poly.entity_id
_entity_poly.type
_entity_poly.pdbx_seq_one_letter_code
_entity_poly.pdbx_strand_id
1 'polypeptide(L)'
;MAALSNYALRMARLSSRIFGEVAHPTDSRSLKVVQMFQEPPLAKRKEVYDWYPQHKIYYAMTQKLRYMGLFRYGHQPARRLSETGVCWKPPFMRSQTEW
;
A
#
# COMPACT_ATOMS: atom_id res chain seq x y z
N MET A 1 8.87 40.16 28.76
CA MET A 1 9.76 39.44 27.84
C MET A 1 10.94 40.35 27.54
N ALA A 2 12.14 40.07 28.07
CA ALA A 2 13.32 40.87 27.77
C ALA A 2 13.67 40.72 26.29
N ALA A 3 13.93 41.83 25.59
CA ALA A 3 14.32 41.81 24.20
C ALA A 3 15.70 41.13 24.05
N LEU A 4 15.82 40.20 23.10
CA LEU A 4 17.09 39.54 22.76
C LEU A 4 18.14 40.58 22.34
N SER A 5 19.39 40.38 22.75
CA SER A 5 20.49 41.23 22.33
C SER A 5 20.73 41.11 20.81
N ASN A 6 21.21 42.19 20.18
CA ASN A 6 21.56 42.18 18.75
C ASN A 6 22.59 41.09 18.42
N TYR A 7 23.54 40.84 19.33
CA TYR A 7 24.50 39.75 19.20
C TYR A 7 23.82 38.38 19.15
N ALA A 8 22.85 38.11 20.03
CA ALA A 8 22.12 36.84 20.04
C ALA A 8 21.36 36.61 18.72
N LEU A 9 20.73 37.64 18.15
CA LEU A 9 20.07 37.55 16.85
C LEU A 9 21.05 37.24 15.71
N ARG A 10 22.26 37.80 15.75
CA ARG A 10 23.32 37.51 14.76
C ARG A 10 23.82 36.08 14.90
N MET A 11 23.99 35.58 16.11
CA MET A 11 24.40 34.19 16.38
C MET A 11 23.32 33.18 15.94
N ALA A 12 22.04 33.48 16.16
CA ALA A 12 20.93 32.64 15.68
C ALA A 12 20.90 32.57 14.13
N ARG A 13 21.10 33.70 13.44
CA ARG A 13 21.19 33.70 11.97
C ARG A 13 22.43 32.98 11.46
N LEU A 14 23.57 33.13 12.13
CA LEU A 14 24.80 32.45 11.75
C LEU A 14 24.65 30.93 11.85
N SER A 15 24.17 30.42 12.98
CA SER A 15 23.93 28.99 13.19
C SER A 15 22.95 28.42 12.16
N SER A 16 21.83 29.09 11.91
CA SER A 16 20.87 28.65 10.87
C SER A 16 21.51 28.53 9.48
N ARG A 17 22.45 29.43 9.10
CA ARG A 17 23.17 29.34 7.81
C ARG A 17 24.16 28.19 7.77
N ILE A 18 24.87 27.94 8.87
CA ILE A 18 25.86 26.86 8.99
C ILE A 18 25.16 25.50 8.86
N PHE A 19 24.02 25.33 9.51
CA PHE A 19 23.28 24.07 9.53
C PHE A 19 22.23 23.93 8.40
N GLY A 20 22.09 24.94 7.53
CA GLY A 20 21.15 24.91 6.41
C GLY A 20 19.67 25.05 6.81
N GLU A 21 19.41 25.61 7.99
CA GLU A 21 18.08 25.96 8.47
C GLU A 21 17.61 27.33 7.93
N VAL A 22 16.38 27.71 8.25
CA VAL A 22 15.78 28.96 7.75
C VAL A 22 16.41 30.17 8.42
N ALA A 23 17.28 30.89 7.71
CA ALA A 23 18.00 32.05 8.24
C ALA A 23 17.22 33.37 8.22
N HIS A 24 16.17 33.47 7.40
CA HIS A 24 15.32 34.65 7.34
C HIS A 24 14.13 34.51 8.30
N PRO A 25 13.79 35.57 9.07
CA PRO A 25 12.58 35.56 9.86
C PRO A 25 11.40 35.38 8.91
N THR A 26 10.70 34.28 9.06
CA THR A 26 9.60 33.84 8.18
C THR A 26 8.32 33.77 8.98
N ASP A 27 7.19 34.02 8.32
CA ASP A 27 5.88 33.84 8.95
C ASP A 27 5.68 32.35 9.30
N SER A 28 4.92 32.13 10.37
CA SER A 28 4.42 30.82 10.80
C SER A 28 3.78 30.01 9.66
N ARG A 29 3.03 30.67 8.76
CA ARG A 29 2.44 30.04 7.57
C ARG A 29 3.47 29.55 6.57
N SER A 30 4.57 30.30 6.39
CA SER A 30 5.64 29.94 5.47
C SER A 30 6.48 28.77 5.99
N LEU A 31 6.66 28.67 7.31
CA LEU A 31 7.35 27.53 7.94
C LEU A 31 6.63 26.19 7.70
N LYS A 32 5.32 26.20 7.43
CA LYS A 32 4.57 24.99 7.05
C LYS A 32 5.14 24.33 5.79
N VAL A 33 5.62 25.13 4.84
CA VAL A 33 6.22 24.60 3.60
C VAL A 33 7.50 23.82 3.91
N VAL A 34 8.33 24.35 4.81
CA VAL A 34 9.54 23.68 5.27
C VAL A 34 9.19 22.33 5.90
N GLN A 35 8.18 22.29 6.77
CA GLN A 35 7.70 21.05 7.40
C GLN A 35 7.16 20.03 6.38
N MET A 36 6.43 20.49 5.35
CA MET A 36 5.93 19.60 4.29
C MET A 36 7.04 18.91 3.51
N PHE A 37 8.21 19.54 3.39
CA PHE A 37 9.37 18.97 2.69
C PHE A 37 10.33 18.22 3.61
N GLN A 38 10.26 18.43 4.92
CA GLN A 38 11.02 17.65 5.90
C GLN A 38 10.56 16.18 5.93
N GLU A 39 9.25 15.93 5.74
CA GLU A 39 8.69 14.59 5.72
C GLU A 39 8.30 14.14 4.30
N PRO A 40 8.40 12.83 3.99
CA PRO A 40 7.81 12.31 2.77
C PRO A 40 6.28 12.43 2.83
N PRO A 41 5.62 12.79 1.71
CA PRO A 41 4.17 12.93 1.67
C PRO A 41 3.49 11.58 1.95
N LEU A 42 2.30 11.66 2.56
CA LEU A 42 1.51 10.49 2.97
C LEU A 42 1.34 9.46 1.86
N ALA A 43 1.09 9.89 0.62
CA ALA A 43 0.88 9.00 -0.53
C ALA A 43 2.10 8.13 -0.88
N LYS A 44 3.31 8.53 -0.50
CA LYS A 44 4.54 7.75 -0.73
C LYS A 44 4.85 6.78 0.40
N ARG A 45 4.09 6.79 1.49
CA ARG A 45 4.29 5.86 2.60
C ARG A 45 3.86 4.47 2.14
N LYS A 46 4.69 3.46 2.43
CA LYS A 46 4.44 2.06 2.03
C LYS A 46 3.10 1.55 2.51
N GLU A 47 2.71 1.94 3.72
CA GLU A 47 1.42 1.65 4.34
C GLU A 47 0.22 2.07 3.48
N VAL A 48 0.38 3.13 2.67
CA VAL A 48 -0.72 3.68 1.86
C VAL A 48 -0.79 3.02 0.49
N TYR A 49 0.33 2.96 -0.24
CA TYR A 49 0.29 2.48 -1.63
C TYR A 49 0.31 0.94 -1.75
N ASP A 50 0.95 0.22 -0.81
CA ASP A 50 1.00 -1.25 -0.79
C ASP A 50 -0.16 -1.86 0.03
N TRP A 51 -1.28 -1.14 0.17
CA TRP A 51 -2.43 -1.60 0.96
C TRP A 51 -3.01 -2.93 0.46
N TYR A 52 -3.11 -3.10 -0.86
CA TYR A 52 -3.60 -4.34 -1.46
C TYR A 52 -2.46 -5.15 -2.06
N PRO A 53 -2.38 -6.46 -1.81
CA PRO A 53 -1.42 -7.32 -2.47
C PRO A 53 -1.71 -7.39 -3.98
N GLN A 54 -0.68 -7.67 -4.78
CA GLN A 54 -0.77 -7.74 -6.24
C GLN A 54 -1.50 -9.01 -6.70
N HIS A 55 -2.83 -9.04 -6.53
CA HIS A 55 -3.67 -10.23 -6.76
C HIS A 55 -3.55 -10.81 -8.18
N LYS A 56 -3.35 -9.96 -9.19
CA LYS A 56 -3.18 -10.39 -10.59
C LYS A 56 -1.98 -11.31 -10.77
N ILE A 57 -0.89 -11.05 -10.05
CA ILE A 57 0.33 -11.86 -10.12
C ILE A 57 0.10 -13.22 -9.48
N TYR A 58 -0.46 -13.24 -8.27
CA TYR A 58 -0.79 -14.50 -7.57
C TYR A 58 -1.77 -15.35 -8.35
N TYR A 59 -2.81 -14.74 -8.94
CA TYR A 59 -3.76 -15.42 -9.80
C TYR A 59 -3.08 -16.01 -11.04
N ALA A 60 -2.29 -15.23 -11.76
CA ALA A 60 -1.59 -15.71 -12.95
C ALA A 60 -0.60 -16.85 -12.62
N MET A 61 0.12 -16.74 -11.51
CA MET A 61 1.05 -17.75 -11.01
C MET A 61 0.32 -19.06 -10.68
N THR A 62 -0.76 -18.99 -9.91
CA THR A 62 -1.54 -20.18 -9.50
C THR A 62 -2.24 -20.85 -10.68
N GLN A 63 -2.68 -20.11 -11.70
CA GLN A 63 -3.19 -20.70 -12.95
C GLN A 63 -2.10 -21.45 -13.72
N LYS A 64 -0.89 -20.89 -13.83
CA LYS A 64 0.24 -21.59 -14.47
C LYS A 64 0.59 -22.88 -13.73
N LEU A 65 0.67 -22.84 -12.40
CA LEU A 65 0.91 -24.02 -11.57
C LEU A 65 -0.19 -25.08 -11.72
N ARG A 66 -1.44 -24.66 -11.91
CA ARG A 66 -2.57 -25.56 -12.19
C ARG A 66 -2.40 -26.27 -13.54
N TYR A 67 -2.00 -25.54 -14.58
CA TYR A 67 -1.74 -26.16 -15.90
C TYR A 67 -0.57 -27.13 -15.89
N MET A 68 0.44 -26.88 -15.04
CA MET A 68 1.56 -27.81 -14.83
C MET A 68 1.23 -29.00 -13.92
N GLY A 69 0.01 -29.06 -13.35
CA GLY A 69 -0.41 -30.13 -12.43
C GLY A 69 0.20 -30.04 -11.02
N LEU A 70 0.98 -28.99 -10.73
CA LEU A 70 1.66 -28.79 -9.45
C LEU A 70 0.74 -28.20 -8.37
N PHE A 71 -0.37 -27.57 -8.77
CA PHE A 71 -1.29 -26.89 -7.85
C PHE A 71 -2.75 -27.22 -8.13
N ARG A 72 -3.46 -27.74 -7.12
CA ARG A 72 -4.92 -27.97 -7.18
C ARG A 72 -5.62 -27.04 -6.19
N TYR A 73 -6.40 -26.09 -6.71
CA TYR A 73 -7.21 -25.21 -5.88
C TYR A 73 -8.49 -25.94 -5.42
N GLY A 74 -8.71 -26.02 -4.10
CA GLY A 74 -9.88 -26.70 -3.51
C GLY A 74 -11.21 -25.97 -3.71
N HIS A 75 -11.16 -24.66 -3.96
CA HIS A 75 -12.34 -23.83 -4.17
C HIS A 75 -12.58 -23.64 -5.67
N GLN A 76 -12.93 -24.71 -6.38
CA GLN A 76 -13.44 -24.58 -7.75
C GLN A 76 -14.81 -23.91 -7.69
N PRO A 77 -15.01 -22.73 -8.31
CA PRO A 77 -16.34 -22.15 -8.39
C PRO A 77 -17.24 -23.10 -9.18
N ALA A 78 -18.45 -23.38 -8.68
CA ALA A 78 -19.41 -24.29 -9.31
C ALA A 78 -19.60 -24.03 -10.82
N ARG A 79 -19.46 -22.76 -11.24
CA ARG A 79 -19.50 -22.33 -12.64
C ARG A 79 -18.45 -23.00 -13.55
N ARG A 80 -17.25 -23.30 -13.05
CA ARG A 80 -16.23 -23.98 -13.85
C ARG A 80 -16.48 -25.48 -13.94
N LEU A 81 -17.12 -26.08 -12.93
CA LEU A 81 -17.55 -27.49 -12.97
C LEU A 81 -18.62 -27.74 -14.04
N SER A 82 -19.51 -26.76 -14.30
CA SER A 82 -20.51 -26.86 -15.37
C SER A 82 -19.91 -26.73 -16.78
N GLU A 83 -18.78 -26.03 -16.94
CA GLU A 83 -18.13 -25.81 -18.24
C GLU A 83 -17.14 -26.93 -18.61
N THR A 84 -16.43 -27.51 -17.64
CA THR A 84 -15.44 -28.56 -17.92
C THR A 84 -16.03 -29.97 -18.04
N GLY A 85 -17.36 -30.15 -17.96
CA GLY A 85 -18.02 -31.45 -18.09
C GLY A 85 -17.70 -32.47 -16.98
N VAL A 86 -16.72 -32.22 -16.12
CA VAL A 86 -16.37 -33.05 -14.97
C VAL A 86 -17.30 -32.72 -13.81
N CYS A 87 -18.56 -33.09 -13.97
CA CYS A 87 -19.49 -33.29 -12.87
C CYS A 87 -18.98 -34.51 -12.07
N TRP A 88 -18.20 -34.28 -11.02
CA TRP A 88 -18.08 -35.28 -9.95
C TRP A 88 -19.43 -35.32 -9.22
N LYS A 89 -20.45 -35.90 -9.85
CA LYS A 89 -21.56 -36.49 -9.10
C LYS A 89 -21.00 -37.78 -8.51
N PRO A 90 -20.91 -37.93 -7.17
CA PRO A 90 -20.67 -39.24 -6.59
C PRO A 90 -21.77 -40.20 -7.10
N PRO A 91 -21.46 -41.49 -7.36
CA PRO A 91 -22.41 -42.43 -7.97
C PRO A 91 -23.70 -42.67 -7.18
N PHE A 92 -23.80 -42.15 -5.96
CA PHE A 92 -24.85 -42.50 -5.00
C PHE A 92 -26.08 -41.57 -4.97
N MET A 93 -26.09 -40.46 -5.72
CA MET A 93 -27.26 -39.56 -5.78
C MET A 93 -27.82 -39.46 -7.20
N ARG A 94 -28.39 -40.58 -7.66
CA ARG A 94 -29.28 -40.61 -8.82
C ARG A 94 -30.37 -41.67 -8.64
N SER A 95 -31.10 -41.60 -7.54
CA SER A 95 -32.45 -42.16 -7.43
C SER A 95 -33.26 -41.31 -6.46
N GLN A 96 -34.54 -41.09 -6.80
CA GLN A 96 -35.54 -40.30 -6.08
C GLN A 96 -35.58 -38.80 -6.39
N THR A 97 -36.21 -38.47 -7.51
CA THR A 97 -37.28 -37.46 -7.59
C THR A 97 -38.07 -37.74 -8.87
N GLU A 98 -38.93 -38.76 -8.81
CA GLU A 98 -40.23 -38.74 -9.49
C GLU A 98 -41.25 -38.34 -8.41
N TRP A 99 -42.26 -37.56 -8.83
CA TRP A 99 -43.27 -36.80 -8.07
C TRP A 99 -42.87 -35.38 -7.67
#